data_AF-A0AAP2WZF8-F1
#
_entry.id   AF-A0AAP2WZF8-F1
#
_cell.length_a   1.000
_cell.length_b   1.000
_cell.length_c   1.000
_cell.angle_alpha   90.00
_cell.angle_beta   90.00
_cell.angle_gamma   90.00
#
_symmetry.space_group_name_H-M   'P 1'
#
loop_
_entity.id
_entity.type
_entity.pdbx_description
1 polymer ?
#
loop_
_entity_poly.entity_id
_entity_poly.type
_entity_poly.pdbx_seq_one_letter_code
_entity_poly.pdbx_strand_id
1 'polypeptide(L)'
;MIKFVLVGFLGAILGSFAGAQIWRLRARQLVEDKKAGEKVDQKELKKLSPLIKKISKDRSRCLSCGHELKWYDLIPVVSWVAGLGRCRYCKAFIGWTEILLELVMAGLFVASVACL
;
A
#
# COMPACT_ATOMS: atom_id res chain seq x y z
N MET A 1 21.35 11.51 16.46
CA MET A 1 20.58 10.25 16.50
C MET A 1 19.07 10.51 16.45
N ILE A 2 18.50 11.29 17.36
CA ILE A 2 17.05 11.62 17.37
C ILE A 2 16.54 12.19 16.03
N LYS A 3 17.29 13.11 15.40
CA LYS A 3 16.90 13.69 14.09
C LYS A 3 16.69 12.64 13.00
N PHE A 4 17.55 11.62 12.94
CA PHE A 4 17.48 10.56 11.92
C PHE A 4 16.28 9.64 12.15
N VAL A 5 15.98 9.33 13.42
CA VAL A 5 14.82 8.51 13.77
C VAL A 5 13.51 9.21 13.41
N LEU A 6 13.39 10.50 13.74
CA LEU A 6 12.19 11.28 13.43
C LEU A 6 11.96 11.39 11.92
N VAL A 7 13.02 11.68 11.16
CA VAL A 7 12.92 11.86 9.71
C VAL A 7 12.69 10.52 9.00
N GLY A 8 13.30 9.43 9.46
CA GLY A 8 13.01 8.08 8.96
C GLY A 8 11.57 7.65 9.22
N PHE A 9 11.02 7.95 10.40
CA PHE A 9 9.62 7.65 10.71
C PHE A 9 8.66 8.47 9.85
N LEU A 10 8.95 9.75 9.62
CA LEU A 10 8.19 10.58 8.70
C LEU A 10 8.20 10.02 7.26
N GLY A 11 9.37 9.61 6.77
CA GLY A 11 9.52 8.98 5.46
C GLY A 11 8.72 7.69 5.33
N ALA A 12 8.70 6.85 6.37
CA ALA A 12 7.90 5.63 6.39
C ALA A 12 6.38 5.92 6.31
N ILE A 13 5.88 6.89 7.08
CA ILE A 13 4.46 7.31 7.03
C ILE A 13 4.10 7.79 5.63
N LEU A 14 4.92 8.68 5.06
CA LEU A 14 4.67 9.21 3.71
C LEU A 14 4.76 8.13 2.64
N GLY A 15 5.68 7.17 2.78
CA GLY A 15 5.78 6.00 1.91
C GLY A 15 4.51 5.15 1.95
N SER A 16 4.04 4.77 3.14
CA SER A 16 2.80 4.01 3.31
C SER A 16 1.58 4.73 2.70
N PHE A 17 1.48 6.04 2.91
CA PHE A 17 0.42 6.84 2.30
C PHE A 17 0.52 6.86 0.77
N ALA A 18 1.70 7.09 0.21
CA ALA A 18 1.93 7.11 -1.23
C ALA A 18 1.59 5.75 -1.87
N GLY A 19 2.03 4.63 -1.28
CA GLY A 19 1.69 3.28 -1.73
C GLY A 19 0.18 3.06 -1.78
N ALA A 20 -0.53 3.39 -0.69
CA ALA A 20 -1.97 3.28 -0.63
C ALA A 20 -2.68 4.14 -1.70
N GLN A 21 -2.16 5.32 -2.02
CA GLN A 21 -2.70 6.19 -3.06
C GLN A 21 -2.42 5.67 -4.47
N ILE A 22 -1.22 5.12 -4.73
CA ILE A 22 -0.84 4.53 -6.02
C ILE A 22 -1.80 3.41 -6.40
N TRP A 23 -2.13 2.49 -5.47
CA TRP A 23 -3.10 1.42 -5.76
C TRP A 23 -4.51 1.93 -6.04
N ARG A 24 -4.93 3.01 -5.37
CA ARG A 24 -6.24 3.64 -5.65
C ARG A 24 -6.25 4.32 -7.03
N LEU A 25 -5.16 4.98 -7.42
CA LEU A 25 -5.03 5.60 -8.73
C LEU A 25 -4.99 4.53 -9.83
N ARG A 26 -4.19 3.47 -9.65
CA ARG A 26 -4.12 2.34 -10.58
C ARG A 26 -5.49 1.69 -10.78
N ALA A 27 -6.25 1.49 -9.70
CA ALA A 27 -7.59 0.95 -9.79
C ALA A 27 -8.53 1.83 -10.64
N ARG A 28 -8.45 3.16 -10.49
CA ARG A 28 -9.24 4.11 -11.31
C ARG A 28 -8.82 4.08 -12.77
N GLN A 29 -7.52 4.08 -13.04
CA GLN A 29 -6.97 4.02 -14.38
C GLN A 29 -7.47 2.77 -15.13
N LEU A 30 -7.43 1.59 -14.49
CA LEU A 30 -7.96 0.35 -15.11
C LEU A 30 -9.45 0.41 -15.46
N VAL A 31 -10.24 1.18 -14.71
CA VAL A 31 -11.67 1.40 -15.02
C VAL A 31 -11.84 2.36 -16.20
N GLU A 32 -11.01 3.40 -16.26
CA GLU A 32 -11.00 4.35 -17.38
C GLU A 32 -10.54 3.68 -18.67
N ASP A 33 -9.43 2.94 -18.64
CA ASP A 33 -8.89 2.17 -19.78
C ASP A 33 -9.93 1.16 -20.29
N LYS A 34 -10.65 0.48 -19.38
CA LYS A 34 -11.72 -0.46 -19.75
C LYS A 34 -12.89 0.26 -20.43
N LYS A 35 -13.25 1.47 -19.99
CA LYS A 35 -14.30 2.28 -20.63
C LYS A 35 -13.86 2.82 -21.98
N ALA A 36 -12.58 3.13 -22.15
CA ALA A 36 -11.99 3.56 -23.41
C ALA A 36 -11.84 2.42 -24.44
N GLY A 37 -12.12 1.17 -24.04
CA GLY A 37 -12.03 0.00 -24.92
C GLY A 37 -10.61 -0.55 -25.07
N GLU A 38 -9.67 -0.14 -24.20
CA GLU A 38 -8.31 -0.68 -24.19
C GLU A 38 -8.26 -2.10 -23.63
N LYS A 39 -7.19 -2.83 -23.98
CA LYS A 39 -6.95 -4.20 -23.50
C LYS A 39 -6.49 -4.16 -22.05
N VAL A 40 -7.44 -4.30 -21.12
CA VAL A 40 -7.19 -4.36 -19.67
C VAL A 40 -7.12 -5.81 -19.18
N ASP A 41 -6.18 -6.11 -18.28
CA ASP A 41 -6.17 -7.38 -17.57
C ASP A 41 -7.39 -7.48 -16.63
N GLN A 42 -8.35 -8.31 -17.01
CA GLN A 42 -9.58 -8.51 -16.25
C GLN A 42 -9.31 -9.10 -14.85
N LYS A 43 -8.20 -9.84 -14.66
CA LYS A 43 -7.81 -10.37 -13.35
C LYS A 43 -7.37 -9.23 -12.42
N GLU A 44 -6.52 -8.33 -12.92
CA GLU A 44 -6.05 -7.15 -12.18
C GLU A 44 -7.23 -6.25 -11.81
N LEU A 45 -8.12 -5.97 -12.78
CA LEU A 45 -9.32 -5.16 -12.55
C LEU A 45 -10.25 -5.80 -11.50
N LYS A 46 -10.51 -7.10 -11.56
CA LYS A 46 -11.39 -7.77 -10.58
C LYS A 46 -10.80 -7.69 -9.16
N LYS A 47 -9.48 -7.86 -9.03
CA LYS A 47 -8.75 -7.74 -7.76
C LYS A 47 -8.80 -6.31 -7.19
N LEU A 48 -8.67 -5.29 -8.03
CA LEU A 48 -8.62 -3.87 -7.61
C LEU A 48 -9.99 -3.18 -7.55
N SER A 49 -11.02 -3.76 -8.16
CA SER A 49 -12.40 -3.25 -8.13
C SER A 49 -12.94 -2.87 -6.75
N PRO A 50 -12.59 -3.54 -5.63
CA PRO A 50 -13.06 -3.14 -4.31
C PRO A 50 -12.53 -1.76 -3.89
N LEU A 51 -11.32 -1.36 -4.33
CA LEU A 51 -10.67 -0.10 -3.95
C LEU A 51 -11.34 1.15 -4.54
N ILE A 52 -12.23 0.97 -5.52
CA ILE A 52 -12.89 2.05 -6.26
C ILE A 52 -14.21 2.44 -5.59
N LYS A 53 -14.77 1.58 -4.72
CA LYS A 53 -16.12 1.73 -4.18
C LYS A 53 -16.16 2.80 -3.08
N LYS A 54 -16.72 3.97 -3.43
CA LYS A 54 -17.08 5.19 -2.66
C LYS A 54 -16.40 5.43 -1.28
N ILE A 55 -15.68 6.55 -1.26
CA ILE A 55 -14.81 7.19 -0.25
C ILE A 55 -15.38 7.49 1.14
N SER A 56 -16.68 7.41 1.42
CA SER A 56 -17.20 7.98 2.67
C SER A 56 -17.07 7.08 3.92
N LYS A 57 -16.92 5.75 3.76
CA LYS A 57 -16.80 4.79 4.89
C LYS A 57 -15.98 3.53 4.55
N ASP A 58 -15.15 3.56 3.51
CA ASP A 58 -14.44 2.36 3.09
C ASP A 58 -13.20 2.12 3.97
N ARG A 59 -13.29 1.12 4.84
CA ARG A 59 -12.16 0.62 5.63
C ARG A 59 -11.23 -0.17 4.70
N SER A 60 -9.93 -0.17 4.96
CA SER A 60 -9.00 -0.96 4.16
C SER A 60 -9.36 -2.44 4.25
N ARG A 61 -9.37 -3.14 3.11
CA ARG A 61 -9.70 -4.57 3.04
C ARG A 61 -8.57 -5.33 2.37
N CYS A 62 -8.42 -6.60 2.72
CA CYS A 62 -7.53 -7.49 2.00
C CYS A 62 -8.02 -7.69 0.56
N LEU A 63 -7.13 -7.51 -0.42
CA LEU A 63 -7.44 -7.67 -1.85
C LEU A 63 -7.74 -9.12 -2.25
N SER A 64 -7.40 -10.10 -1.43
CA SER A 64 -7.62 -11.52 -1.71
C SER A 64 -8.89 -12.07 -1.07
N CYS A 65 -9.14 -11.76 0.20
CA CYS A 65 -10.31 -12.31 0.92
C CYS A 65 -11.40 -11.27 1.22
N GLY A 66 -11.16 -9.98 1.00
CA GLY A 66 -12.13 -8.92 1.30
C GLY A 66 -12.31 -8.62 2.79
N HIS A 67 -11.57 -9.29 3.69
CA HIS A 67 -11.66 -9.05 5.13
C HIS A 67 -11.23 -7.63 5.47
N GLU A 68 -11.96 -7.00 6.39
CA GLU A 68 -11.68 -5.65 6.87
C GLU A 68 -10.44 -5.65 7.78
N LEU A 69 -9.44 -4.86 7.41
CA LEU A 69 -8.16 -4.81 8.11
C LEU A 69 -8.26 -3.87 9.31
N LYS A 70 -7.74 -4.33 10.45
CA LYS A 70 -7.64 -3.49 11.65
C LYS A 70 -6.46 -2.52 11.50
N TRP A 71 -6.42 -1.48 12.33
CA TRP A 71 -5.43 -0.42 12.24
C TRP A 71 -3.97 -0.92 12.26
N TYR A 72 -3.67 -1.97 13.03
CA TYR A 72 -2.33 -2.56 13.09
C TYR A 72 -1.98 -3.40 11.85
N ASP A 73 -2.98 -3.87 11.08
CA ASP A 73 -2.75 -4.56 9.82
C ASP A 73 -2.41 -3.56 8.68
N LEU A 74 -2.66 -2.26 8.90
CA LEU A 74 -2.38 -1.18 7.93
C LEU A 74 -0.92 -0.74 7.91
N ILE A 75 -0.13 -1.09 8.92
CA ILE A 75 1.28 -0.70 9.02
C ILE A 75 2.10 -1.68 8.18
N PRO A 76 2.53 -1.35 6.95
CA PRO A 76 2.96 -2.35 5.97
C PRO A 76 4.17 -3.15 6.46
N VAL A 77 5.22 -2.50 6.95
CA VAL A 77 6.39 -3.20 7.51
C VAL A 77 6.02 -4.08 8.71
N VAL A 78 5.28 -3.56 9.68
CA VAL A 78 4.99 -4.29 10.93
C VAL A 78 4.05 -5.48 10.69
N SER A 79 2.97 -5.27 9.92
CA SER A 79 1.99 -6.31 9.64
C SER A 79 2.54 -7.40 8.72
N TRP A 80 3.42 -7.03 7.79
CA TRP A 80 4.08 -7.97 6.89
C TRP A 80 5.11 -8.82 7.64
N VAL A 81 5.95 -8.23 8.51
CA VAL A 81 6.90 -9.02 9.32
C VAL A 81 6.15 -9.98 10.26
N ALA A 82 5.11 -9.51 10.94
CA ALA A 82 4.29 -10.35 11.81
C ALA A 82 3.53 -11.46 11.05
N GLY A 83 3.19 -11.22 9.78
CA GLY A 83 2.51 -12.18 8.91
C GLY A 83 3.43 -13.01 8.03
N LEU A 84 4.76 -12.83 8.11
CA LEU A 84 5.76 -13.39 7.19
C LEU A 84 5.38 -13.18 5.71
N GLY A 85 4.95 -11.96 5.39
CA GLY A 85 4.50 -11.54 4.07
C GLY A 85 3.14 -12.03 3.63
N ARG A 86 2.35 -12.59 4.55
CA ARG A 86 1.04 -13.14 4.28
C ARG A 86 -0.04 -12.47 5.10
N CYS A 87 -1.23 -12.38 4.53
CA CYS A 87 -2.42 -11.94 5.25
C CYS A 87 -2.69 -12.85 6.46
N ARG A 88 -2.97 -12.24 7.61
CA ARG A 88 -3.26 -12.97 8.86
C ARG A 88 -4.47 -13.91 8.73
N TYR A 89 -5.46 -13.51 7.94
CA TYR A 89 -6.74 -14.20 7.82
C TYR A 89 -6.74 -15.27 6.71
N CYS A 90 -6.32 -14.92 5.49
CA CYS A 90 -6.38 -15.83 4.34
C CYS A 90 -5.02 -16.39 3.89
N LYS A 91 -3.91 -15.99 4.54
CA LYS A 91 -2.54 -16.39 4.20
C LYS A 91 -2.10 -16.05 2.75
N ALA A 92 -2.88 -15.24 2.05
CA ALA A 92 -2.51 -14.71 0.73
C ALA A 92 -1.30 -13.79 0.84
N PHE A 93 -0.41 -13.87 -0.15
CA PHE A 93 0.80 -13.07 -0.19
C PHE A 93 0.49 -11.60 -0.49
N ILE A 94 0.97 -10.68 0.35
CA ILE A 94 0.64 -9.25 0.27
C ILE A 94 1.53 -8.50 -0.76
N GLY A 95 2.62 -9.12 -1.21
CA GLY A 95 3.57 -8.48 -2.13
C GLY A 95 4.72 -7.80 -1.38
N TRP A 96 5.78 -7.46 -2.11
CA TRP A 96 6.95 -6.74 -1.58
C TRP A 96 6.92 -5.23 -1.89
N THR A 97 6.08 -4.79 -2.82
CA THR A 97 6.04 -3.40 -3.30
C THR A 97 5.77 -2.41 -2.17
N GLU A 98 4.82 -2.70 -1.28
CA GLU A 98 4.47 -1.79 -0.19
C GLU A 98 5.62 -1.59 0.79
N ILE A 99 6.33 -2.66 1.15
CA ILE A 99 7.50 -2.56 2.05
C ILE A 99 8.64 -1.84 1.36
N LEU A 100 8.94 -2.21 0.12
CA LEU A 100 10.05 -1.61 -0.60
C LEU A 100 9.84 -0.10 -0.74
N LEU A 101 8.62 0.33 -1.03
CA LEU A 101 8.30 1.74 -1.12
C LEU A 101 8.45 2.46 0.23
N GLU A 102 7.99 1.85 1.33
CA GLU A 102 8.13 2.39 2.68
C GLU A 102 9.61 2.52 3.11
N LEU A 103 10.41 1.47 2.87
CA LEU A 103 11.84 1.45 3.22
C LEU A 103 12.66 2.40 2.36
N VAL A 104 12.39 2.47 1.05
CA VAL A 104 13.06 3.40 0.14
C VAL A 104 12.75 4.84 0.53
N MET A 105 11.47 5.15 0.81
CA MET A 105 11.10 6.50 1.24
C MET A 105 11.74 6.88 2.58
N ALA A 106 11.71 5.98 3.57
CA ALA A 106 12.39 6.19 4.84
C ALA A 106 13.90 6.40 4.65
N GLY A 107 14.56 5.59 3.82
CA GLY A 107 15.98 5.70 3.50
C GLY A 107 16.35 7.02 2.82
N LEU A 108 15.55 7.46 1.84
CA LEU A 108 15.76 8.75 1.15
C LEU A 108 15.62 9.94 2.10
N PHE A 109 14.65 9.90 3.01
CA PHE A 109 14.47 10.93 4.03
C PHE A 109 15.63 10.96 5.01
N VAL A 110 16.13 9.81 5.47
CA VAL A 110 17.33 9.76 6.31
C VAL A 110 18.57 10.28 5.57
N ALA A 111 18.72 9.93 4.30
CA ALA A 111 19.84 10.37 3.47
C ALA A 111 19.85 11.89 3.27
N SER A 112 18.68 12.53 3.10
CA SER A 112 18.60 13.98 2.87
C SER A 112 19.15 14.81 4.03
N VAL A 113 18.94 14.37 5.28
CA VAL A 113 19.48 15.01 6.50
C VAL A 113 20.83 14.47 6.95
N ALA A 114 21.29 13.36 6.37
CA ALA A 114 22.65 12.87 6.58
C ALA A 114 23.65 13.59 5.68
N CYS A 115 23.21 14.10 4.53
CA CYS A 115 24.01 14.90 3.60
C CYS A 115 24.05 16.41 3.96
N LEU A 116 23.36 16.81 5.04
CA LEU A 116 23.16 18.19 5.51
C LEU A 116 23.83 18.39 6.88
#